data_AF-A0A6T8XGU4-F1
#
_entry.id   AF-A0A6T8XGU4-F1
#
_cell.length_a   1.000
_cell.length_b   1.000
_cell.length_c   1.000
_cell.angle_alpha   90.00
_cell.angle_beta   90.00
_cell.angle_gamma   90.00
#
_symmetry.space_group_name_H-M   'P 1'
#
loop_
_entity.id
_entity.type
_entity.pdbx_description
1 polymer ?
#
loop_
_entity_poly.entity_id
_entity_poly.type
_entity_poly.pdbx_seq_one_letter_code
_entity_poly.pdbx_strand_id
1 'polypeptide(L)'
;AQAARLLAPPPCAAFPLLLSARARTRARPSPHAPQGSWSSLAAMSEVTLFIEKLHRYGILGVGVICDSLTTLQLAEVSIHESKLASTKEDINATRLNAAISRECTGQQLTRQQILEILTETVRVQGIVQQEVSVLARKLAKEKSEKKKRKNLSFVDGHKKIQDLRLPREPLEDHGLTENAFQRILLQYEDDEEVMACAQKLLHPVGKGDPERAQGITMDRIVEIHQFMVLEMQKVLQEFLQLPQDVRRSFTSKGCETTAELLVSIAVEQQLSVRCEDVEQAVIKYEEALQGHPEFTRCTEQLANMMQHLIGAAQPRVQKAEFLQILRQMGENMRKAKAFAKKLYEDYRAKTCNMADAYQRFESFSEAQQPADGAELPDLSSVEMQLCYDEYRDDAEVRQIWEQSGVGSNLMMQAMMVGTSRSSSSAPALEDKKGRKLKSSEVVEMQELMVDELKRTTEAAVTACKQGAGKPPWKAEVAIQMVQALASAAVERRYGTSAEEMTLAGFQHAASLQKNERFVRATEKQQEILMTVAKLCNNES
;
A
#
# COMPACT_ATOMS: atom_id res chain seq x y z
N ALA A 1 -3.67 8.59 -18.43
CA ALA A 1 -3.96 7.14 -18.50
C ALA A 1 -2.70 6.26 -18.47
N GLN A 2 -1.63 6.55 -19.25
CA GLN A 2 -0.35 5.82 -19.17
C GLN A 2 0.55 6.32 -18.02
N ALA A 3 0.63 7.63 -17.78
CA ALA A 3 1.42 8.26 -16.71
C ALA A 3 0.92 7.97 -15.27
N ALA A 4 -0.40 8.00 -15.04
CA ALA A 4 -1.01 7.76 -13.71
C ALA A 4 -0.80 6.33 -13.14
N ARG A 5 -0.25 5.40 -13.93
CA ARG A 5 -0.03 3.99 -13.55
C ARG A 5 1.34 3.72 -12.91
N LEU A 6 2.20 4.73 -12.88
CA LEU A 6 3.56 4.66 -12.31
C LEU A 6 3.63 5.19 -10.87
N LEU A 7 2.56 5.82 -10.39
CA LEU A 7 2.51 6.51 -9.09
C LEU A 7 2.00 5.63 -7.94
N ALA A 8 1.62 4.38 -8.21
CA ALA A 8 1.41 3.40 -7.15
C ALA A 8 2.77 2.93 -6.63
N PRO A 9 3.02 2.91 -5.31
CA PRO A 9 4.27 2.36 -4.78
C PRO A 9 4.38 0.91 -5.27
N PRO A 10 5.44 0.53 -5.98
CA PRO A 10 5.61 -0.86 -6.37
C PRO A 10 5.83 -1.68 -5.09
N PRO A 11 5.23 -2.87 -4.96
CA PRO A 11 5.75 -3.85 -4.03
C PRO A 11 7.20 -4.13 -4.44
N CYS A 12 8.10 -4.30 -3.46
CA CYS A 12 9.49 -4.76 -3.69
C CYS A 12 9.51 -5.78 -4.83
N ALA A 13 10.45 -5.62 -5.77
CA ALA A 13 10.66 -6.41 -7.01
C ALA A 13 10.99 -7.91 -6.77
N ALA A 14 10.27 -8.53 -5.84
CA ALA A 14 10.61 -9.71 -5.07
C ALA A 14 9.78 -10.96 -5.39
N PHE A 15 8.83 -10.79 -6.31
CA PHE A 15 8.14 -11.84 -7.05
C PHE A 15 7.88 -11.21 -8.43
N PRO A 16 8.32 -11.77 -9.57
CA PRO A 16 8.18 -11.09 -10.85
C PRO A 16 6.73 -10.87 -11.31
N LEU A 17 5.69 -11.28 -10.58
CA LEU A 17 4.31 -11.11 -11.05
C LEU A 17 3.33 -10.73 -9.97
N LEU A 18 3.31 -9.45 -9.60
CA LEU A 18 2.11 -8.80 -9.09
C LEU A 18 1.97 -7.40 -9.71
N LEU A 19 1.15 -7.35 -10.78
CA LEU A 19 0.55 -6.20 -11.48
C LEU A 19 1.30 -5.61 -12.70
N SER A 20 0.72 -5.85 -13.87
CA SER A 20 1.19 -5.52 -15.21
C SER A 20 0.02 -5.01 -16.11
N ALA A 21 -0.33 -3.72 -16.01
CA ALA A 21 -1.34 -3.08 -16.87
C ALA A 21 -0.86 -2.61 -18.28
N ARG A 22 -1.16 -3.44 -19.30
CA ARG A 22 -1.63 -3.13 -20.69
C ARG A 22 -0.74 -2.30 -21.66
N ALA A 23 -0.40 -2.90 -22.81
CA ALA A 23 -0.22 -2.22 -24.12
C ALA A 23 -0.96 -3.00 -25.24
N ARG A 24 -1.68 -2.30 -26.12
CA ARG A 24 -2.52 -2.88 -27.20
C ARG A 24 -1.68 -3.30 -28.39
N THR A 25 -1.82 -4.54 -28.87
CA THR A 25 -1.45 -4.94 -30.24
C THR A 25 -2.67 -4.87 -31.17
N ARG A 26 -2.54 -4.15 -32.28
CA ARG A 26 -3.51 -4.13 -33.39
C ARG A 26 -3.27 -5.36 -34.27
N ALA A 27 -4.29 -6.19 -34.47
CA ALA A 27 -4.35 -7.17 -35.56
C ALA A 27 -5.52 -6.84 -36.50
N ARG A 28 -5.28 -6.94 -37.82
CA ARG A 28 -6.24 -6.68 -38.91
C ARG A 28 -7.29 -7.81 -39.03
N PRO A 29 -8.50 -7.54 -39.56
CA PRO A 29 -9.57 -8.53 -39.64
C PRO A 29 -9.50 -9.39 -40.92
N SER A 30 -9.95 -10.65 -40.81
CA SER A 30 -10.36 -11.49 -41.94
C SER A 30 -11.87 -11.73 -41.84
N PRO A 31 -12.63 -11.77 -42.96
CA PRO A 31 -14.08 -11.80 -42.96
C PRO A 31 -14.62 -13.24 -43.04
N HIS A 32 -15.65 -13.58 -42.25
CA HIS A 32 -16.90 -14.25 -42.66
C HIS A 32 -17.69 -14.85 -41.47
N ALA A 33 -18.89 -14.28 -41.25
CA ALA A 33 -20.14 -14.87 -40.70
C ALA A 33 -20.24 -15.25 -39.19
N PRO A 34 -21.48 -15.36 -38.63
CA PRO A 34 -22.69 -14.56 -38.80
C PRO A 34 -23.19 -13.93 -37.47
N GLN A 35 -24.04 -12.92 -37.61
CA GLN A 35 -24.61 -12.10 -36.53
C GLN A 35 -25.56 -12.89 -35.62
N GLY A 36 -25.25 -12.93 -34.32
CA GLY A 36 -26.17 -13.24 -33.24
C GLY A 36 -26.20 -12.09 -32.25
N SER A 37 -27.37 -11.48 -32.04
CA SER A 37 -27.57 -10.30 -31.20
C SER A 37 -27.35 -10.63 -29.72
N TRP A 38 -26.27 -10.11 -29.15
CA TRP A 38 -26.11 -9.97 -27.70
C TRP A 38 -26.31 -8.51 -27.34
N SER A 39 -27.43 -8.26 -26.68
CA SER A 39 -27.84 -6.96 -26.20
C SER A 39 -26.85 -6.42 -25.15
N SER A 40 -26.24 -5.27 -25.48
CA SER A 40 -25.81 -4.19 -24.58
C SER A 40 -25.45 -4.56 -23.14
N LEU A 41 -24.24 -5.06 -22.90
CA LEU A 41 -23.56 -4.89 -21.61
C LEU A 41 -23.01 -3.46 -21.56
N ALA A 42 -23.76 -2.58 -20.91
CA ALA A 42 -23.32 -1.21 -20.64
C ALA A 42 -22.05 -1.27 -19.78
N ALA A 43 -21.03 -0.50 -20.16
CA ALA A 43 -19.84 -0.29 -19.35
C ALA A 43 -20.26 0.22 -17.97
N MET A 44 -20.04 -0.59 -16.94
CA MET A 44 -20.26 -0.16 -15.57
C MET A 44 -19.23 0.92 -15.24
N SER A 45 -19.68 2.06 -14.71
CA SER A 45 -18.77 3.12 -14.29
C SER A 45 -17.85 2.64 -13.16
N GLU A 46 -16.65 3.19 -13.03
CA GLU A 46 -15.72 2.87 -11.93
C GLU A 46 -16.34 3.10 -10.55
N VAL A 47 -17.27 4.06 -10.44
CA VAL A 47 -18.10 4.28 -9.24
C VAL A 47 -18.90 3.03 -8.88
N THR A 48 -19.40 2.29 -9.87
CA THR A 48 -20.16 1.05 -9.65
C THR A 48 -19.25 -0.12 -9.26
N LEU A 49 -18.02 -0.19 -9.81
CA LEU A 49 -17.01 -1.17 -9.40
C LEU A 49 -16.50 -0.93 -7.97
N PHE A 50 -16.35 0.34 -7.58
CA PHE A 50 -16.02 0.73 -6.20
C PHE A 50 -17.15 0.37 -5.23
N ILE A 51 -18.41 0.65 -5.58
CA ILE A 51 -19.60 0.25 -4.81
C ILE A 51 -19.70 -1.28 -4.68
N GLU A 52 -19.40 -2.04 -5.73
CA GLU A 52 -19.39 -3.51 -5.68
C GLU A 52 -18.28 -4.05 -4.77
N LYS A 53 -17.08 -3.45 -4.81
CA LYS A 53 -15.99 -3.78 -3.87
C LYS A 53 -16.41 -3.50 -2.43
N LEU A 54 -17.04 -2.37 -2.15
CA LEU A 54 -17.48 -1.99 -0.80
C LEU A 54 -18.60 -2.91 -0.26
N HIS A 55 -19.55 -3.32 -1.10
CA HIS A 55 -20.57 -4.30 -0.74
C HIS A 55 -20.01 -5.69 -0.45
N ARG A 56 -18.89 -6.06 -1.11
CA ARG A 56 -18.32 -7.41 -1.03
C ARG A 56 -17.35 -7.60 0.15
N TYR A 57 -16.68 -6.55 0.63
CA TYR A 57 -15.70 -6.64 1.74
C TYR A 57 -16.19 -6.11 3.10
N GLY A 58 -17.29 -5.35 3.13
CA GLY A 58 -17.80 -4.76 4.36
C GLY A 58 -16.89 -3.65 4.89
N ILE A 59 -17.45 -2.46 5.07
CA ILE A 59 -16.69 -1.29 5.52
C ILE A 59 -16.64 -1.32 7.05
N LEU A 60 -15.43 -1.39 7.61
CA LEU A 60 -15.21 -1.09 9.02
C LEU A 60 -15.17 0.43 9.16
N GLY A 61 -16.34 1.01 9.36
CA GLY A 61 -16.53 2.44 9.54
C GLY A 61 -16.16 2.87 10.95
N VAL A 62 -15.12 3.67 11.08
CA VAL A 62 -15.06 4.81 12.01
C VAL A 62 -14.04 5.76 11.43
N GLY A 63 -14.48 6.94 11.00
CA GLY A 63 -13.71 8.20 11.07
C GLY A 63 -12.20 8.12 10.82
N VAL A 64 -11.75 7.31 9.86
CA VAL A 64 -10.34 7.24 9.50
C VAL A 64 -10.08 8.56 8.78
N ILE A 65 -9.24 9.41 9.36
CA ILE A 65 -8.29 10.16 8.54
C ILE A 65 -7.46 9.05 7.90
N CYS A 66 -7.95 8.49 6.79
CA CYS A 66 -7.15 7.61 5.95
C CYS A 66 -5.86 8.35 5.80
N ASP A 67 -4.74 7.68 6.05
CA ASP A 67 -3.41 8.24 5.87
C ASP A 67 -3.49 9.20 4.69
N SER A 68 -3.33 10.49 5.02
CA SER A 68 -3.53 11.58 4.11
C SER A 68 -2.76 11.33 2.82
N LEU A 69 -1.64 10.61 2.94
CA LEU A 69 -0.76 10.12 1.90
C LEU A 69 -1.41 9.07 0.97
N THR A 70 -2.11 8.07 1.50
CA THR A 70 -2.77 7.04 0.66
C THR A 70 -4.01 7.60 -0.05
N THR A 71 -4.74 8.52 0.59
CA THR A 71 -5.86 9.23 -0.04
C THR A 71 -5.35 10.27 -1.05
N LEU A 72 -4.21 10.92 -0.78
CA LEU A 72 -3.45 11.74 -1.72
C LEU A 72 -3.04 10.94 -2.95
N GLN A 73 -2.43 9.77 -2.77
CA GLN A 73 -1.99 8.91 -3.88
C GLN A 73 -3.18 8.47 -4.76
N LEU A 74 -4.34 8.17 -4.17
CA LEU A 74 -5.56 7.83 -4.92
C LEU A 74 -6.22 9.06 -5.60
N ALA A 75 -6.13 10.24 -4.98
CA ALA A 75 -6.65 11.48 -5.54
C ALA A 75 -5.74 12.06 -6.65
N GLU A 76 -4.42 11.93 -6.51
CA GLU A 76 -3.41 12.31 -7.51
C GLU A 76 -3.57 11.50 -8.80
N VAL A 77 -3.89 10.21 -8.69
CA VAL A 77 -4.25 9.34 -9.84
C VAL A 77 -5.51 9.86 -10.55
N SER A 78 -6.50 10.39 -9.82
CA SER A 78 -7.72 10.99 -10.39
C SER A 78 -7.47 12.38 -11.03
N ILE A 79 -6.56 13.18 -10.47
CA ILE A 79 -6.17 14.51 -10.97
C ILE A 79 -5.43 14.41 -12.31
N HIS A 80 -4.59 13.38 -12.49
CA HIS A 80 -3.84 13.18 -13.74
C HIS A 80 -4.73 12.83 -14.94
N GLU A 81 -5.91 12.25 -14.71
CA GLU A 81 -6.84 11.90 -15.79
C GLU A 81 -7.66 13.09 -16.30
N SER A 82 -7.98 14.07 -15.44
CA SER A 82 -8.72 15.27 -15.83
C SER A 82 -7.84 16.36 -16.47
N LYS A 83 -6.56 16.47 -16.08
CA LYS A 83 -5.60 17.43 -16.68
C LYS A 83 -5.15 17.07 -18.11
N LEU A 84 -5.21 15.80 -18.51
CA LEU A 84 -4.84 15.37 -19.87
C LEU A 84 -5.87 15.76 -20.95
N ALA A 85 -7.03 16.30 -20.57
CA ALA A 85 -8.08 16.73 -21.49
C ALA A 85 -8.10 18.25 -21.77
N SER A 86 -7.40 19.07 -20.98
CA SER A 86 -7.34 20.52 -21.22
C SER A 86 -5.95 21.10 -20.95
N THR A 87 -5.42 21.73 -22.00
CA THR A 87 -4.38 22.78 -21.97
C THR A 87 -2.93 22.33 -22.14
N LYS A 88 -2.41 22.56 -23.35
CA LYS A 88 -1.02 22.88 -23.63
C LYS A 88 -0.73 24.28 -23.11
N GLU A 89 0.21 24.44 -22.19
CA GLU A 89 1.33 25.41 -22.22
C GLU A 89 2.08 25.43 -20.88
N ASP A 90 3.36 25.78 -20.99
CA ASP A 90 4.47 25.60 -20.04
C ASP A 90 4.34 26.31 -18.68
N ILE A 91 5.24 25.88 -17.77
CA ILE A 91 5.69 26.46 -16.49
C ILE A 91 5.19 25.68 -15.26
N ASN A 92 5.92 24.60 -14.89
CA ASN A 92 6.10 24.22 -13.47
C ASN A 92 7.19 23.15 -13.17
N ALA A 93 8.00 22.72 -14.15
CA ALA A 93 9.03 21.68 -13.95
C ALA A 93 10.18 22.07 -12.99
N THR A 94 10.33 23.35 -12.62
CA THR A 94 11.53 23.82 -11.89
C THR A 94 11.45 23.63 -10.36
N ARG A 95 10.26 23.45 -9.77
CA ARG A 95 10.12 23.34 -8.30
C ARG A 95 10.18 21.91 -7.75
N LEU A 96 9.78 20.90 -8.52
CA LEU A 96 9.94 19.49 -8.14
C LEU A 96 11.41 19.02 -8.18
N ASN A 97 12.25 19.65 -9.01
CA ASN A 97 13.66 19.27 -9.16
C ASN A 97 14.56 19.62 -7.97
N ALA A 98 14.15 20.56 -7.10
CA ALA A 98 15.01 21.05 -6.01
C ALA A 98 14.99 20.14 -4.77
N ALA A 99 13.87 19.49 -4.45
CA ALA A 99 13.73 18.62 -3.28
C ALA A 99 14.26 17.19 -3.53
N ILE A 100 14.22 16.71 -4.78
CA ILE A 100 14.66 15.35 -5.15
C ILE A 100 16.21 15.22 -5.16
N SER A 101 16.94 16.33 -5.16
CA SER A 101 18.38 16.37 -5.47
C SER A 101 19.33 16.03 -4.30
N ARG A 102 18.87 15.69 -3.09
CA ARG A 102 19.75 15.66 -1.90
C ARG A 102 20.08 14.31 -1.26
N GLU A 103 19.38 13.23 -1.61
CA GLU A 103 19.73 11.88 -1.10
C GLU A 103 20.43 10.98 -2.13
N CYS A 104 20.33 11.30 -3.42
CA CYS A 104 21.24 10.75 -4.41
C CYS A 104 22.47 11.63 -4.47
N THR A 105 23.65 11.03 -4.45
CA THR A 105 24.94 11.71 -4.67
C THR A 105 24.99 12.35 -6.06
N GLY A 106 24.36 13.52 -6.25
CA GLY A 106 24.59 14.56 -7.26
C GLY A 106 24.66 14.19 -8.75
N GLN A 107 24.56 12.93 -9.13
CA GLN A 107 24.66 12.49 -10.51
C GLN A 107 23.26 12.33 -11.09
N GLN A 108 22.84 13.34 -11.84
CA GLN A 108 21.72 13.21 -12.75
C GLN A 108 22.09 12.11 -13.76
N LEU A 109 21.36 10.99 -13.71
CA LEU A 109 21.50 9.94 -14.71
C LEU A 109 21.03 10.49 -16.05
N THR A 110 21.84 10.30 -17.08
CA THR A 110 21.42 10.59 -18.44
C THR A 110 20.32 9.61 -18.87
N ARG A 111 19.49 10.03 -19.82
CA ARG A 111 18.48 9.17 -20.46
C ARG A 111 19.06 7.82 -20.90
N GLN A 112 20.25 7.84 -21.51
CA GLN A 112 20.93 6.63 -21.99
C GLN A 112 21.30 5.69 -20.83
N GLN A 113 21.83 6.23 -19.73
CA GLN A 113 22.13 5.43 -18.53
C GLN A 113 20.87 4.80 -17.93
N ILE A 114 19.75 5.51 -17.92
CA ILE A 114 18.47 4.96 -17.44
C ILE A 114 18.03 3.79 -18.32
N LEU A 115 18.07 3.94 -19.64
CA LEU A 115 17.74 2.85 -20.58
C LEU A 115 18.66 1.63 -20.43
N GLU A 116 19.96 1.86 -20.21
CA GLU A 116 20.94 0.81 -19.93
C GLU A 116 20.62 0.08 -18.63
N ILE A 117 20.36 0.82 -17.54
CA ILE A 117 19.97 0.26 -16.24
C ILE A 117 18.69 -0.56 -16.35
N LEU A 118 17.65 -0.04 -17.02
CA LEU A 118 16.37 -0.75 -17.20
C LEU A 118 16.57 -2.04 -17.98
N THR A 119 17.29 -1.99 -19.09
CA THR A 119 17.57 -3.15 -19.95
C THR A 119 18.36 -4.21 -19.20
N GLU A 120 19.39 -3.79 -18.47
CA GLU A 120 20.23 -4.68 -17.68
C GLU A 120 19.45 -5.29 -16.51
N THR A 121 18.56 -4.52 -15.88
CA THR A 121 17.69 -5.01 -14.80
C THR A 121 16.75 -6.11 -15.30
N VAL A 122 16.11 -5.92 -16.46
CA VAL A 122 15.28 -6.96 -17.10
C VAL A 122 16.11 -8.23 -17.37
N ARG A 123 17.32 -8.05 -17.90
CA ARG A 123 18.24 -9.17 -18.20
C ARG A 123 18.62 -9.94 -16.94
N VAL A 124 19.04 -9.24 -15.88
CA VAL A 124 19.46 -9.80 -14.60
C VAL A 124 18.30 -10.54 -13.92
N GLN A 125 17.12 -9.91 -13.82
CA GLN A 125 15.91 -10.58 -13.29
C GLN A 125 15.60 -11.86 -14.08
N GLY A 126 15.76 -11.79 -15.41
CA GLY A 126 15.55 -12.94 -16.28
C GLY A 126 16.47 -14.13 -15.96
N ILE A 127 17.74 -13.87 -15.66
CA ILE A 127 18.71 -14.89 -15.27
C ILE A 127 18.41 -15.44 -13.88
N VAL A 128 18.18 -14.55 -12.90
CA VAL A 128 17.89 -14.95 -11.51
C VAL A 128 16.69 -15.90 -11.45
N GLN A 129 15.57 -15.50 -12.05
CA GLN A 129 14.35 -16.32 -12.08
C GLN A 129 14.58 -17.69 -12.73
N GLN A 130 15.35 -17.75 -13.82
CA GLN A 130 15.65 -18.99 -14.52
C GLN A 130 16.51 -19.94 -13.67
N GLU A 131 17.58 -19.42 -13.08
CA GLU A 131 18.52 -20.21 -12.27
C GLU A 131 17.85 -20.71 -10.97
N VAL A 132 17.09 -19.84 -10.29
CA VAL A 132 16.31 -20.20 -9.10
C VAL A 132 15.29 -21.28 -9.43
N SER A 133 14.56 -21.15 -10.54
CA SER A 133 13.56 -22.16 -10.94
C SER A 133 14.18 -23.50 -11.35
N VAL A 134 15.33 -23.49 -12.03
CA VAL A 134 16.10 -24.71 -12.33
C VAL A 134 16.54 -25.40 -11.02
N LEU A 135 17.04 -24.62 -10.06
CA LEU A 135 17.44 -25.13 -8.76
C LEU A 135 16.24 -25.70 -7.98
N ALA A 136 15.10 -25.01 -7.97
CA ALA A 136 13.87 -25.47 -7.32
C ALA A 136 13.44 -26.84 -7.86
N ARG A 137 13.39 -27.00 -9.20
CA ARG A 137 13.09 -28.29 -9.86
C ARG A 137 14.03 -29.41 -9.46
N LYS A 138 15.33 -29.10 -9.44
CA LYS A 138 16.35 -30.09 -9.05
C LYS A 138 16.12 -30.56 -7.62
N LEU A 139 15.90 -29.63 -6.68
CA LEU A 139 15.69 -29.94 -5.27
C LEU A 139 14.33 -30.59 -5.00
N ALA A 140 13.29 -30.26 -5.78
CA ALA A 140 11.99 -30.91 -5.73
C ALA A 140 12.08 -32.40 -6.07
N LYS A 141 12.82 -32.74 -7.14
CA LYS A 141 13.03 -34.13 -7.58
C LYS A 141 13.90 -34.95 -6.63
N GLU A 142 14.98 -34.37 -6.08
CA GLU A 142 15.87 -35.09 -5.14
C GLU A 142 15.15 -35.60 -3.88
N LYS A 143 14.06 -34.94 -3.49
CA LYS A 143 13.30 -35.29 -2.29
C LYS A 143 12.28 -36.40 -2.54
N SER A 144 11.69 -36.48 -3.74
CA SER A 144 10.71 -37.52 -4.07
C SER A 144 11.33 -38.92 -4.10
N GLU A 145 12.61 -39.02 -4.46
CA GLU A 145 13.36 -40.29 -4.45
C GLU A 145 13.77 -40.75 -3.04
N LYS A 146 13.91 -39.83 -2.09
CA LYS A 146 14.40 -40.10 -0.74
C LYS A 146 13.33 -39.76 0.31
N LYS A 147 12.38 -40.69 0.53
CA LYS A 147 11.23 -40.61 1.45
C LYS A 147 11.48 -40.14 2.91
N LYS A 148 12.73 -39.88 3.33
CA LYS A 148 13.10 -39.44 4.71
C LYS A 148 13.92 -38.16 4.79
N ARG A 149 14.09 -37.39 3.69
CA ARG A 149 14.91 -36.17 3.73
C ARG A 149 14.14 -35.00 4.37
N LYS A 150 14.76 -34.34 5.35
CA LYS A 150 14.22 -33.13 5.99
C LYS A 150 13.97 -32.02 4.96
N ASN A 151 13.04 -31.11 5.25
CA ASN A 151 12.86 -29.89 4.46
C ASN A 151 14.16 -29.07 4.46
N LEU A 152 14.41 -28.36 3.35
CA LEU A 152 15.54 -27.45 3.24
C LEU A 152 15.31 -26.27 4.20
N SER A 153 16.28 -25.99 5.08
CA SER A 153 16.20 -24.85 6.00
C SER A 153 16.45 -23.53 5.25
N PHE A 154 16.12 -22.40 5.87
CA PHE A 154 16.40 -21.07 5.32
C PHE A 154 17.90 -20.87 5.08
N VAL A 155 18.73 -21.21 6.07
CA VAL A 155 20.19 -21.07 5.99
C VAL A 155 20.76 -21.95 4.87
N ASP A 156 20.29 -23.20 4.75
CA ASP A 156 20.74 -24.10 3.68
C ASP A 156 20.25 -23.63 2.31
N GLY A 157 19.02 -23.13 2.22
CA GLY A 157 18.46 -22.53 1.01
C GLY A 157 19.28 -21.33 0.54
N HIS A 158 19.64 -20.44 1.47
CA HIS A 158 20.47 -19.28 1.16
C HIS A 158 21.86 -19.67 0.68
N LYS A 159 22.47 -20.68 1.32
CA LYS A 159 23.75 -21.23 0.83
C LYS A 159 23.64 -21.77 -0.60
N LYS A 160 22.52 -22.42 -0.95
CA LYS A 160 22.27 -22.88 -2.33
C LYS A 160 22.13 -21.72 -3.31
N ILE A 161 21.52 -20.61 -2.90
CA ILE A 161 21.46 -19.39 -3.70
C ILE A 161 22.84 -18.79 -3.90
N GLN A 162 23.66 -18.70 -2.84
CA GLN A 162 25.05 -18.21 -2.96
C GLN A 162 25.89 -19.07 -3.91
N ASP A 163 25.70 -20.40 -3.89
CA ASP A 163 26.38 -21.34 -4.78
C ASP A 163 26.06 -21.09 -6.28
N LEU A 164 24.92 -20.47 -6.61
CA LEU A 164 24.54 -20.12 -7.99
C LEU A 164 25.35 -18.94 -8.55
N ARG A 165 26.00 -18.13 -7.70
CA ARG A 165 26.73 -16.91 -8.11
C ARG A 165 25.91 -16.00 -9.03
N LEU A 166 24.68 -15.73 -8.61
CA LEU A 166 23.74 -14.89 -9.35
C LEU A 166 24.37 -13.50 -9.65
N PRO A 167 24.04 -12.89 -10.80
CA PRO A 167 24.50 -11.54 -11.12
C PRO A 167 24.03 -10.53 -10.07
N ARG A 168 24.82 -9.47 -9.87
CA ARG A 168 24.46 -8.37 -8.98
C ARG A 168 23.30 -7.55 -9.54
N GLU A 169 22.60 -6.88 -8.65
CA GLU A 169 21.49 -6.01 -9.02
C GLU A 169 22.02 -4.71 -9.64
N PRO A 170 21.58 -4.34 -10.86
CA PRO A 170 22.16 -3.18 -11.55
C PRO A 170 21.98 -1.87 -10.79
N LEU A 171 20.88 -1.70 -10.06
CA LEU A 171 20.66 -0.50 -9.25
C LEU A 171 21.72 -0.33 -8.16
N GLU A 172 22.13 -1.43 -7.51
CA GLU A 172 23.18 -1.41 -6.50
C GLU A 172 24.54 -1.03 -7.09
N ASP A 173 24.87 -1.51 -8.29
CA ASP A 173 26.11 -1.15 -8.99
C ASP A 173 26.18 0.34 -9.33
N HIS A 174 25.04 1.03 -9.40
CA HIS A 174 24.92 2.48 -9.56
C HIS A 174 24.71 3.24 -8.25
N GLY A 175 24.68 2.55 -7.10
CA GLY A 175 24.42 3.18 -5.80
C GLY A 175 23.01 3.74 -5.66
N LEU A 176 22.05 3.21 -6.43
CA LEU A 176 20.66 3.66 -6.45
C LEU A 176 19.80 2.73 -5.59
N THR A 177 18.92 3.33 -4.78
CA THR A 177 17.81 2.60 -4.18
C THR A 177 16.65 2.51 -5.17
N GLU A 178 15.76 1.53 -4.99
CA GLU A 178 14.57 1.36 -5.82
C GLU A 178 13.69 2.63 -5.80
N ASN A 179 13.48 3.21 -4.62
CA ASN A 179 12.71 4.46 -4.45
C ASN A 179 13.38 5.66 -5.14
N ALA A 180 14.71 5.78 -5.06
CA ALA A 180 15.42 6.82 -5.78
C ALA A 180 15.28 6.65 -7.29
N PHE A 181 15.37 5.41 -7.78
CA PHE A 181 15.20 5.11 -9.19
C PHE A 181 13.77 5.39 -9.68
N GLN A 182 12.74 5.07 -8.90
CA GLN A 182 11.35 5.44 -9.21
C GLN A 182 11.17 6.96 -9.33
N ARG A 183 11.73 7.73 -8.39
CA ARG A 183 11.72 9.21 -8.47
C ARG A 183 12.39 9.73 -9.74
N ILE A 184 13.41 9.05 -10.23
CA ILE A 184 14.06 9.37 -11.51
C ILE A 184 13.13 9.02 -12.67
N LEU A 185 12.49 7.84 -12.68
CA LEU A 185 11.57 7.44 -13.74
C LEU A 185 10.37 8.37 -13.90
N LEU A 186 9.87 8.96 -12.81
CA LEU A 186 8.79 9.97 -12.86
C LEU A 186 9.19 11.21 -13.67
N GLN A 187 10.48 11.54 -13.76
CA GLN A 187 10.96 12.66 -14.59
C GLN A 187 10.96 12.33 -16.09
N TYR A 188 10.78 11.05 -16.44
CA TYR A 188 10.77 10.52 -17.81
C TYR A 188 9.40 9.93 -18.18
N GLU A 189 8.32 10.29 -17.47
CA GLU A 189 6.98 9.74 -17.73
C GLU A 189 6.46 10.01 -19.16
N ASP A 190 6.94 11.07 -19.79
CA ASP A 190 6.62 11.46 -21.18
C ASP A 190 7.57 10.82 -22.23
N ASP A 191 8.63 10.14 -21.80
CA ASP A 191 9.57 9.48 -22.71
C ASP A 191 9.09 8.06 -23.05
N GLU A 192 8.46 7.91 -24.22
CA GLU A 192 7.86 6.63 -24.65
C GLU A 192 8.83 5.44 -24.63
N GLU A 193 10.11 5.66 -24.92
CA GLU A 193 11.10 4.57 -24.96
C GLU A 193 11.52 4.15 -23.55
N VAL A 194 11.81 5.13 -22.67
CA VAL A 194 12.10 4.86 -21.25
C VAL A 194 10.91 4.15 -20.63
N MET A 195 9.70 4.62 -20.89
CA MET A 195 8.50 4.03 -20.32
C MET A 195 8.17 2.65 -20.88
N ALA A 196 8.40 2.41 -22.18
CA ALA A 196 8.28 1.08 -22.75
C ALA A 196 9.31 0.10 -22.16
N CYS A 197 10.51 0.57 -21.81
CA CYS A 197 11.52 -0.25 -21.15
C CYS A 197 11.15 -0.53 -19.67
N ALA A 198 10.72 0.49 -18.92
CA ALA A 198 10.21 0.34 -17.56
C ALA A 198 8.99 -0.58 -17.50
N GLN A 199 8.11 -0.54 -18.51
CA GLN A 199 6.97 -1.45 -18.61
C GLN A 199 7.40 -2.92 -18.67
N LYS A 200 8.54 -3.25 -19.30
CA LYS A 200 9.06 -4.63 -19.34
C LYS A 200 9.48 -5.15 -17.97
N LEU A 201 9.91 -4.29 -17.05
CA LEU A 201 10.19 -4.66 -15.65
C LEU A 201 8.92 -4.96 -14.89
N LEU A 202 7.90 -4.12 -15.09
CA LEU A 202 6.60 -4.29 -14.46
C LEU A 202 5.82 -5.50 -15.03
N HIS A 203 6.08 -5.85 -16.28
CA HIS A 203 5.35 -6.86 -17.07
C HIS A 203 6.32 -7.88 -17.67
N PRO A 204 7.00 -8.69 -16.83
CA PRO A 204 7.93 -9.66 -17.38
C PRO A 204 7.18 -10.67 -18.24
N VAL A 205 7.82 -11.07 -19.34
CA VAL A 205 7.29 -12.10 -20.22
C VAL A 205 7.31 -13.42 -19.47
N GLY A 206 6.15 -14.07 -19.36
CA GLY A 206 6.05 -15.40 -18.77
C GLY A 206 6.96 -16.39 -19.50
N LYS A 207 7.68 -17.22 -18.72
CA LYS A 207 8.58 -18.25 -19.25
C LYS A 207 7.98 -19.66 -19.18
N GLY A 208 6.75 -19.76 -18.69
CA GLY A 208 6.01 -21.00 -18.62
C GLY A 208 5.68 -21.55 -20.00
N ASP A 209 5.35 -22.83 -20.02
CA ASP A 209 4.82 -23.49 -21.20
C ASP A 209 3.37 -23.06 -21.42
N PRO A 210 3.03 -22.45 -22.57
CA PRO A 210 1.69 -21.93 -22.80
C PRO A 210 0.60 -23.00 -22.76
N GLU A 211 0.90 -24.24 -23.17
CA GLU A 211 -0.06 -25.35 -23.18
C GLU A 211 -0.33 -25.84 -21.75
N ARG A 212 0.72 -26.00 -20.93
CA ARG A 212 0.54 -26.36 -19.51
C ARG A 212 -0.15 -25.24 -18.73
N ALA A 213 0.24 -23.99 -18.97
CA ALA A 213 -0.39 -22.81 -18.36
C ALA A 213 -1.87 -22.69 -18.74
N GLN A 214 -2.26 -23.11 -19.95
CA GLN A 214 -3.66 -23.12 -20.37
C GLN A 214 -4.53 -24.04 -19.51
N GLY A 215 -3.96 -25.11 -18.94
CA GLY A 215 -4.66 -26.03 -18.03
C GLY A 215 -4.84 -25.51 -16.60
N ILE A 216 -4.18 -24.41 -16.22
CA ILE A 216 -4.27 -23.83 -14.88
C ILE A 216 -5.44 -22.82 -14.89
N THR A 217 -6.54 -23.17 -14.23
CA THR A 217 -7.73 -22.32 -14.11
C THR A 217 -7.54 -21.20 -13.08
N MET A 218 -8.40 -20.18 -13.11
CA MET A 218 -8.40 -19.09 -12.12
C MET A 218 -8.53 -19.59 -10.68
N ASP A 219 -9.44 -20.53 -10.41
CA ASP A 219 -9.60 -21.14 -9.07
C ASP A 219 -8.32 -21.85 -8.62
N ARG A 220 -7.65 -22.54 -9.56
CA ARG A 220 -6.38 -23.21 -9.28
C ARG A 220 -5.26 -22.20 -9.00
N ILE A 221 -5.22 -21.06 -9.69
CA ILE A 221 -4.28 -19.97 -9.39
C ILE A 221 -4.47 -19.49 -7.96
N VAL A 222 -5.72 -19.24 -7.54
CA VAL A 222 -6.04 -18.78 -6.18
C VAL A 222 -5.62 -19.83 -5.14
N GLU A 223 -5.90 -21.11 -5.37
CA GLU A 223 -5.48 -22.21 -4.48
C GLU A 223 -3.96 -22.27 -4.34
N ILE A 224 -3.23 -22.14 -5.46
CA ILE A 224 -1.76 -22.11 -5.44
C ILE A 224 -1.26 -20.92 -4.62
N HIS A 225 -1.84 -19.72 -4.79
CA HIS A 225 -1.43 -18.52 -4.04
C HIS A 225 -1.76 -18.64 -2.54
N GLN A 226 -2.90 -19.23 -2.18
CA GLN A 226 -3.22 -19.55 -0.79
C GLN A 226 -2.18 -20.52 -0.18
N PHE A 227 -1.75 -21.53 -0.95
CA PHE A 227 -0.68 -22.43 -0.52
C PHE A 227 0.66 -21.69 -0.39
N MET A 228 1.00 -20.81 -1.32
CA MET A 228 2.21 -19.98 -1.25
C MET A 228 2.22 -19.10 0.00
N VAL A 229 1.08 -18.53 0.39
CA VAL A 229 0.95 -17.76 1.65
C VAL A 229 1.32 -18.63 2.86
N LEU A 230 0.81 -19.87 2.93
CA LEU A 230 1.11 -20.79 4.03
C LEU A 230 2.59 -21.18 4.08
N GLU A 231 3.22 -21.41 2.92
CA GLU A 231 4.65 -21.74 2.86
C GLU A 231 5.52 -20.52 3.19
N MET A 232 5.19 -19.34 2.67
CA MET A 232 5.89 -18.10 2.99
C MET A 232 5.80 -17.76 4.49
N GLN A 233 4.67 -18.04 5.13
CA GLN A 233 4.52 -17.89 6.58
C GLN A 233 5.50 -18.79 7.34
N LYS A 234 5.70 -20.04 6.90
CA LYS A 234 6.68 -20.96 7.52
C LYS A 234 8.10 -20.45 7.33
N VAL A 235 8.44 -19.99 6.12
CA VAL A 235 9.74 -19.40 5.78
C VAL A 235 10.04 -18.19 6.69
N LEU A 236 9.08 -17.27 6.82
CA LEU A 236 9.22 -16.10 7.69
C LEU A 236 9.37 -16.50 9.17
N GLN A 237 8.55 -17.44 9.66
CA GLN A 237 8.65 -17.92 11.04
C GLN A 237 10.00 -18.58 11.33
N GLU A 238 10.49 -19.42 10.42
CA GLU A 238 11.82 -20.02 10.54
C GLU A 238 12.91 -18.94 10.56
N PHE A 239 12.84 -17.97 9.65
CA PHE A 239 13.81 -16.87 9.59
C PHE A 239 13.82 -16.06 10.88
N LEU A 240 12.65 -15.68 11.40
CA LEU A 240 12.53 -14.88 12.63
C LEU A 240 13.04 -15.61 13.88
N GLN A 241 13.07 -16.95 13.86
CA GLN A 241 13.65 -17.76 14.95
C GLN A 241 15.18 -17.82 14.90
N LEU A 242 15.81 -17.38 13.81
CA LEU A 242 17.27 -17.30 13.74
C LEU A 242 17.81 -16.23 14.70
N PRO A 243 19.01 -16.45 15.28
CA PRO A 243 19.71 -15.42 16.03
C PRO A 243 19.82 -14.11 15.23
N GLN A 244 19.73 -12.98 15.92
CA GLN A 244 19.67 -11.66 15.29
C GLN A 244 20.94 -11.34 14.47
N ASP A 245 22.11 -11.71 14.98
CA ASP A 245 23.40 -11.61 14.31
C ASP A 245 23.43 -12.43 13.01
N VAL A 246 22.82 -13.62 13.04
CA VAL A 246 22.67 -14.47 11.86
C VAL A 246 21.71 -13.81 10.85
N ARG A 247 20.53 -13.33 11.28
CA ARG A 247 19.58 -12.62 10.40
C ARG A 247 20.19 -11.40 9.72
N ARG A 248 21.03 -10.64 10.44
CA ARG A 248 21.72 -9.45 9.92
C ARG A 248 22.86 -9.76 8.97
N SER A 249 23.27 -11.03 8.86
CA SER A 249 24.28 -11.45 7.87
C SER A 249 23.71 -11.65 6.46
N PHE A 250 22.38 -11.69 6.32
CA PHE A 250 21.72 -11.83 5.02
C PHE A 250 21.49 -10.47 4.38
N THR A 251 21.74 -10.37 3.08
CA THR A 251 21.33 -9.23 2.25
C THR A 251 19.83 -9.29 1.94
N SER A 252 19.16 -8.16 1.70
CA SER A 252 17.75 -8.11 1.26
C SER A 252 17.46 -9.08 0.12
N LYS A 253 18.22 -8.97 -0.97
CA LYS A 253 18.05 -9.81 -2.16
C LYS A 253 18.29 -11.29 -1.87
N GLY A 254 19.26 -11.57 -1.00
CA GLY A 254 19.54 -12.90 -0.50
C GLY A 254 18.35 -13.52 0.26
N CYS A 255 17.68 -12.75 1.11
CA CYS A 255 16.48 -13.21 1.82
C CYS A 255 15.34 -13.51 0.85
N GLU A 256 15.08 -12.58 -0.07
CA GLU A 256 14.04 -12.67 -1.08
C GLU A 256 14.20 -13.92 -1.97
N THR A 257 15.34 -14.05 -2.64
CA THR A 257 15.62 -15.18 -3.55
C THR A 257 15.66 -16.53 -2.82
N THR A 258 16.02 -16.54 -1.53
CA THR A 258 15.93 -17.73 -0.69
C THR A 258 14.48 -18.11 -0.41
N ALA A 259 13.64 -17.13 -0.05
CA ALA A 259 12.23 -17.37 0.17
C ALA A 259 11.51 -17.84 -1.10
N GLU A 260 11.79 -17.20 -2.24
CA GLU A 260 11.30 -17.63 -3.56
C GLU A 260 11.67 -19.10 -3.81
N LEU A 261 12.94 -19.47 -3.67
CA LEU A 261 13.40 -20.85 -3.83
C LEU A 261 12.63 -21.83 -2.95
N LEU A 262 12.47 -21.54 -1.66
CA LEU A 262 11.82 -22.43 -0.70
C LEU A 262 10.33 -22.62 -1.02
N VAL A 263 9.63 -21.53 -1.33
CA VAL A 263 8.21 -21.57 -1.74
C VAL A 263 8.06 -22.32 -3.04
N SER A 264 8.90 -22.06 -4.05
CA SER A 264 8.87 -22.76 -5.35
C SER A 264 9.10 -24.27 -5.21
N ILE A 265 10.05 -24.69 -4.36
CA ILE A 265 10.27 -26.11 -4.05
C ILE A 265 9.00 -26.72 -3.46
N ALA A 266 8.34 -26.04 -2.52
CA ALA A 266 7.13 -26.54 -1.87
C ALA A 266 5.95 -26.65 -2.84
N VAL A 267 5.74 -25.63 -3.69
CA VAL A 267 4.70 -25.63 -4.74
C VAL A 267 4.91 -26.79 -5.69
N GLU A 268 6.13 -26.98 -6.21
CA GLU A 268 6.40 -28.06 -7.16
C GLU A 268 6.24 -29.44 -6.50
N GLN A 269 6.69 -29.62 -5.26
CA GLN A 269 6.55 -30.88 -4.54
C GLN A 269 5.10 -31.25 -4.22
N GLN A 270 4.29 -30.29 -3.77
CA GLN A 270 2.94 -30.57 -3.27
C GLN A 270 1.87 -30.47 -4.34
N LEU A 271 2.01 -29.53 -5.27
CA LEU A 271 0.99 -29.23 -6.26
C LEU A 271 1.34 -29.80 -7.63
N SER A 272 2.57 -30.29 -7.83
CA SER A 272 3.07 -30.85 -9.11
C SER A 272 2.92 -29.88 -10.28
N VAL A 273 3.04 -28.58 -10.00
CA VAL A 273 2.99 -27.50 -10.99
C VAL A 273 4.30 -26.71 -10.92
N ARG A 274 4.83 -26.30 -12.07
CA ARG A 274 6.02 -25.44 -12.14
C ARG A 274 5.62 -23.99 -11.93
N CYS A 275 6.43 -23.25 -11.18
CA CYS A 275 6.13 -21.85 -10.89
C CYS A 275 6.00 -21.02 -12.17
N GLU A 276 6.84 -21.24 -13.18
CA GLU A 276 6.77 -20.47 -14.45
C GLU A 276 5.47 -20.73 -15.23
N ASP A 277 4.91 -21.95 -15.12
CA ASP A 277 3.62 -22.26 -15.74
C ASP A 277 2.48 -21.54 -14.99
N VAL A 278 2.56 -21.42 -13.65
CA VAL A 278 1.62 -20.62 -12.84
C VAL A 278 1.70 -19.15 -13.22
N GLU A 279 2.90 -18.60 -13.26
CA GLU A 279 3.18 -17.23 -13.67
C GLU A 279 2.57 -16.91 -15.04
N GLN A 280 2.80 -17.78 -16.03
CA GLN A 280 2.22 -17.65 -17.37
C GLN A 280 0.68 -17.68 -17.34
N ALA A 281 0.09 -18.47 -16.44
CA ALA A 281 -1.36 -18.50 -16.24
C ALA A 281 -1.88 -17.23 -15.54
N VAL A 282 -1.14 -16.67 -14.58
CA VAL A 282 -1.49 -15.38 -13.95
C VAL A 282 -1.52 -14.27 -15.00
N ILE A 283 -0.50 -14.18 -15.86
CA ILE A 283 -0.46 -13.19 -16.96
C ILE A 283 -1.68 -13.36 -17.88
N LYS A 284 -2.06 -14.61 -18.19
CA LYS A 284 -3.24 -14.90 -19.03
C LYS A 284 -4.55 -14.43 -18.39
N TYR A 285 -4.71 -14.61 -17.08
CA TYR A 285 -5.94 -14.29 -16.34
C TYR A 285 -5.89 -12.95 -15.60
N GLU A 286 -4.88 -12.12 -15.89
CA GLU A 286 -4.54 -10.95 -15.10
C GLU A 286 -5.72 -10.00 -14.85
N GLU A 287 -6.44 -9.62 -15.91
CA GLU A 287 -7.58 -8.70 -15.83
C GLU A 287 -8.71 -9.23 -14.91
N ALA A 288 -8.96 -10.54 -14.95
CA ALA A 288 -9.95 -11.18 -14.08
C ALA A 288 -9.47 -11.30 -12.64
N LEU A 289 -8.19 -11.62 -12.44
CA LEU A 289 -7.57 -11.78 -11.13
C LEU A 289 -7.47 -10.47 -10.35
N GLN A 290 -7.28 -9.33 -11.03
CA GLN A 290 -7.29 -8.00 -10.41
C GLN A 290 -8.62 -7.64 -9.72
N GLY A 291 -9.74 -8.24 -10.18
CA GLY A 291 -11.05 -8.12 -9.54
C GLY A 291 -11.32 -9.20 -8.49
N HIS A 292 -10.44 -10.19 -8.34
CA HIS A 292 -10.69 -11.37 -7.53
C HIS A 292 -10.28 -11.14 -6.05
N PRO A 293 -11.25 -11.20 -5.10
CA PRO A 293 -11.01 -10.92 -3.68
C PRO A 293 -9.88 -11.72 -3.06
N GLU A 294 -9.96 -13.04 -3.22
CA GLU A 294 -9.04 -13.95 -2.57
C GLU A 294 -7.63 -13.88 -3.16
N PHE A 295 -7.51 -13.60 -4.47
CA PHE A 295 -6.22 -13.45 -5.12
C PHE A 295 -5.51 -12.18 -4.65
N THR A 296 -6.25 -11.06 -4.61
CA THR A 296 -5.78 -9.78 -4.09
C THR A 296 -5.31 -9.91 -2.65
N ARG A 297 -6.10 -10.58 -1.79
CA ARG A 297 -5.72 -10.85 -0.41
C ARG A 297 -4.44 -11.68 -0.30
N CYS A 298 -4.31 -12.77 -1.08
CA CYS A 298 -3.11 -13.61 -1.02
C CYS A 298 -1.86 -12.84 -1.49
N THR A 299 -2.01 -12.07 -2.55
CA THR A 299 -1.02 -11.16 -3.12
C THR A 299 -0.49 -10.18 -2.09
N GLU A 300 -1.38 -9.46 -1.41
CA GLU A 300 -1.03 -8.52 -0.35
C GLU A 300 -0.35 -9.23 0.83
N GLN A 301 -0.85 -10.39 1.24
CA GLN A 301 -0.24 -11.18 2.32
C GLN A 301 1.19 -11.62 1.98
N LEU A 302 1.42 -12.09 0.75
CA LEU A 302 2.76 -12.44 0.28
C LEU A 302 3.71 -11.23 0.29
N ALA A 303 3.26 -10.09 -0.25
CA ALA A 303 4.04 -8.86 -0.27
C ALA A 303 4.42 -8.40 1.15
N ASN A 304 3.47 -8.40 2.09
CA ASN A 304 3.72 -8.03 3.49
C ASN A 304 4.71 -8.98 4.19
N MET A 305 4.57 -10.30 3.99
CA MET A 305 5.51 -11.26 4.57
C MET A 305 6.91 -11.12 3.98
N MET A 306 7.01 -10.82 2.68
CA MET A 306 8.29 -10.57 2.03
C MET A 306 8.95 -9.29 2.56
N GLN A 307 8.19 -8.20 2.70
CA GLN A 307 8.69 -6.96 3.28
C GLN A 307 9.14 -7.17 4.74
N HIS A 308 8.39 -7.96 5.52
CA HIS A 308 8.80 -8.33 6.87
C HIS A 308 10.10 -9.16 6.86
N LEU A 309 10.23 -10.14 5.96
CA LEU A 309 11.44 -10.95 5.83
C LEU A 309 12.67 -10.08 5.52
N ILE A 310 12.54 -9.19 4.53
CA ILE A 310 13.61 -8.27 4.11
C ILE A 310 13.95 -7.30 5.23
N GLY A 311 12.93 -6.65 5.81
CA GLY A 311 13.10 -5.74 6.94
C GLY A 311 13.75 -6.45 8.13
N ALA A 312 13.40 -7.70 8.41
CA ALA A 312 13.98 -8.49 9.50
C ALA A 312 15.51 -8.71 9.37
N ALA A 313 16.06 -8.64 8.15
CA ALA A 313 17.49 -8.75 7.88
C ALA A 313 18.25 -7.42 8.00
N GLN A 314 17.56 -6.28 7.84
CA GLN A 314 18.21 -4.97 7.84
C GLN A 314 18.69 -4.54 9.24
N PRO A 315 19.76 -3.71 9.32
CA PRO A 315 20.07 -2.98 10.53
C PRO A 315 18.88 -2.13 10.99
N ARG A 316 18.66 -2.00 12.30
CA ARG A 316 17.66 -1.06 12.83
C ARG A 316 18.27 0.32 13.00
N VAL A 317 17.40 1.33 12.94
CA VAL A 317 17.73 2.64 13.52
C VAL A 317 18.13 2.48 14.98
N GLN A 318 19.06 3.32 15.42
CA GLN A 318 19.52 3.27 16.80
C GLN A 318 18.37 3.64 17.74
N LYS A 319 18.32 3.03 18.93
CA LYS A 319 17.26 3.30 19.93
C LYS A 319 17.01 4.80 20.15
N ALA A 320 18.07 5.61 20.24
CA ALA A 320 17.95 7.05 20.47
C ALA A 320 17.22 7.77 19.33
N GLU A 321 17.52 7.41 18.10
CA GLU A 321 16.87 7.92 16.90
C GLU A 321 15.42 7.42 16.79
N PHE A 322 15.18 6.13 17.07
CA PHE A 322 13.83 5.59 17.13
C PHE A 322 12.94 6.32 18.16
N LEU A 323 13.49 6.60 19.35
CA LEU A 323 12.81 7.42 20.35
C LEU A 323 12.52 8.84 19.86
N GLN A 324 13.43 9.44 19.10
CA GLN A 324 13.23 10.76 18.50
C GLN A 324 12.08 10.73 17.47
N ILE A 325 12.04 9.71 16.60
CA ILE A 325 10.95 9.47 15.64
C ILE A 325 9.62 9.36 16.37
N LEU A 326 9.53 8.50 17.39
CA LEU A 326 8.28 8.32 18.14
C LEU A 326 7.82 9.59 18.86
N ARG A 327 8.75 10.36 19.43
CA ARG A 327 8.41 11.66 20.06
C ARG A 327 7.89 12.65 19.02
N GLN A 328 8.55 12.75 17.86
CA GLN A 328 8.11 13.62 16.77
C GLN A 328 6.71 13.25 16.29
N MET A 329 6.43 11.97 16.04
CA MET A 329 5.11 11.48 15.65
C MET A 329 4.04 11.82 16.69
N GLY A 330 4.33 11.57 17.98
CA GLY A 330 3.42 11.89 19.08
C GLY A 330 3.19 13.38 19.28
N GLU A 331 4.19 14.22 19.04
CA GLU A 331 4.04 15.68 19.05
C GLU A 331 3.18 16.18 17.87
N ASN A 332 3.45 15.69 16.67
CA ASN A 332 2.68 16.03 15.47
C ASN A 332 1.22 15.63 15.63
N MET A 333 0.94 14.43 16.14
CA MET A 333 -0.42 13.97 16.42
C MET A 333 -1.12 14.83 17.48
N ARG A 334 -0.45 15.18 18.58
CA ARG A 334 -1.02 16.08 19.61
C ARG A 334 -1.32 17.47 19.06
N LYS A 335 -0.42 18.04 18.25
CA LYS A 335 -0.61 19.34 17.59
C LYS A 335 -1.81 19.29 16.64
N ALA A 336 -1.91 18.24 15.81
CA ALA A 336 -3.02 18.04 14.89
C ALA A 336 -4.37 17.93 15.61
N LYS A 337 -4.45 17.16 16.69
CA LYS A 337 -5.66 17.05 17.52
C LYS A 337 -6.05 18.38 18.16
N ALA A 338 -5.10 19.07 18.78
CA ALA A 338 -5.35 20.37 19.40
C ALA A 338 -5.82 21.41 18.35
N PHE A 339 -5.21 21.39 17.17
CA PHE A 339 -5.60 22.23 16.05
C PHE A 339 -7.02 21.92 15.56
N ALA A 340 -7.33 20.65 15.27
CA ALA A 340 -8.66 20.22 14.80
C ALA A 340 -9.76 20.59 15.81
N LYS A 341 -9.51 20.38 17.11
CA LYS A 341 -10.45 20.75 18.17
C LYS A 341 -10.71 22.25 18.21
N LYS A 342 -9.65 23.06 18.18
CA LYS A 342 -9.76 24.53 18.17
C LYS A 342 -10.47 25.02 16.90
N LEU A 343 -10.13 24.46 15.74
CA LEU A 343 -10.75 24.80 14.46
C LEU A 343 -12.26 24.51 14.48
N TYR A 344 -12.64 23.36 15.05
CA TYR A 344 -14.05 23.00 15.24
C TYR A 344 -14.77 23.94 16.20
N GLU A 345 -14.13 24.33 17.31
CA GLU A 345 -14.69 25.30 18.26
C GLU A 345 -14.93 26.66 17.60
N ASP A 346 -13.95 27.18 16.86
CA ASP A 346 -14.05 28.45 16.13
C ASP A 346 -15.16 28.39 15.06
N TYR A 347 -15.19 27.30 14.27
CA TYR A 347 -16.20 27.09 13.24
C TYR A 347 -17.60 27.03 13.87
N ARG A 348 -17.76 26.31 14.99
CA ARG A 348 -19.05 26.17 15.66
C ARG A 348 -19.50 27.46 16.33
N ALA A 349 -18.56 28.25 16.86
CA ALA A 349 -18.81 29.57 17.42
C ALA A 349 -19.06 30.65 16.34
N LYS A 350 -18.93 30.29 15.05
CA LYS A 350 -19.01 31.22 13.91
C LYS A 350 -17.95 32.33 13.96
N THR A 351 -16.82 32.10 14.63
CA THR A 351 -15.68 33.02 14.64
C THR A 351 -14.75 32.80 13.44
N CYS A 352 -14.88 31.67 12.76
CA CYS A 352 -14.33 31.44 11.41
C CYS A 352 -15.39 30.84 10.48
N ASN A 353 -15.43 31.30 9.23
CA ASN A 353 -16.25 30.66 8.20
C ASN A 353 -15.52 29.44 7.61
N MET A 354 -16.17 28.69 6.71
CA MET A 354 -15.56 27.47 6.16
C MET A 354 -14.36 27.73 5.24
N ALA A 355 -14.32 28.87 4.53
CA ALA A 355 -13.17 29.24 3.72
C ALA A 355 -11.96 29.61 4.59
N ASP A 356 -12.18 30.32 5.69
CA ASP A 356 -11.13 30.62 6.67
C ASP A 356 -10.62 29.34 7.33
N ALA A 357 -11.53 28.40 7.63
CA ALA A 357 -11.17 27.11 8.20
C ALA A 357 -10.26 26.31 7.25
N TYR A 358 -10.59 26.30 5.96
CA TYR A 358 -9.78 25.65 4.93
C TYR A 358 -8.38 26.24 4.85
N GLN A 359 -8.27 27.57 4.75
CA GLN A 359 -6.96 28.24 4.67
C GLN A 359 -6.09 27.98 5.90
N ARG A 360 -6.69 27.98 7.10
CA ARG A 360 -5.99 27.64 8.33
C ARG A 360 -5.52 26.19 8.33
N PHE A 361 -6.37 25.27 7.86
CA PHE A 361 -6.04 23.84 7.77
C PHE A 361 -4.90 23.59 6.78
N GLU A 362 -4.96 24.20 5.59
CA GLU A 362 -3.90 24.14 4.58
C GLU A 362 -2.57 24.68 5.15
N SER A 363 -2.59 25.86 5.76
CA SER A 363 -1.39 26.46 6.39
C SER A 363 -0.82 25.58 7.50
N PHE A 364 -1.69 24.91 8.27
CA PHE A 364 -1.26 23.96 9.29
C PHE A 364 -0.59 22.73 8.66
N SER A 365 -1.19 22.15 7.61
CA SER A 365 -0.63 21.00 6.89
C SER A 365 0.72 21.31 6.26
N GLU A 366 0.88 22.48 5.65
CA GLU A 366 2.17 22.93 5.09
C GLU A 366 3.21 23.15 6.20
N ALA A 367 2.82 23.69 7.35
CA ALA A 367 3.71 23.88 8.50
C ALA A 367 4.08 22.58 9.24
N GLN A 368 3.36 21.47 9.02
CA GLN A 368 3.72 20.16 9.56
C GLN A 368 4.72 19.41 8.68
N GLN A 369 5.01 19.89 7.46
CA GLN A 369 6.06 19.31 6.66
C GLN A 369 7.42 19.54 7.36
N PRO A 370 8.28 18.51 7.45
CA PRO A 370 9.59 18.65 8.05
C PRO A 370 10.37 19.77 7.35
N ALA A 371 11.01 20.64 8.13
CA ALA A 371 11.84 21.70 7.57
C ALA A 371 13.04 21.06 6.85
N ASP A 372 13.28 21.50 5.60
CA ASP A 372 14.41 21.10 4.76
C ASP A 372 15.73 21.09 5.57
N GLY A 373 16.19 19.92 6.02
CA GLY A 373 17.50 19.75 6.66
C GLY A 373 17.55 18.96 7.96
N ALA A 374 16.41 18.55 8.54
CA ALA A 374 16.38 17.67 9.71
C ALA A 374 15.41 16.50 9.50
N GLU A 375 15.51 15.84 8.34
CA GLU A 375 14.70 14.66 8.06
C GLU A 375 15.19 13.50 8.91
N LEU A 376 14.36 13.11 9.88
CA LEU A 376 14.48 11.80 10.52
C LEU A 376 14.23 10.73 9.45
N PRO A 377 14.86 9.55 9.58
CA PRO A 377 14.58 8.45 8.67
C PRO A 377 13.07 8.16 8.60
N ASP A 378 12.54 8.09 7.38
CA ASP A 378 11.17 7.63 7.16
C ASP A 378 11.15 6.11 7.30
N LEU A 379 10.53 5.64 8.39
CA LEU A 379 10.41 4.22 8.67
C LEU A 379 9.06 3.71 8.19
N SER A 380 9.09 2.68 7.35
CA SER A 380 7.88 1.97 6.97
C SER A 380 7.18 1.37 8.20
N SER A 381 5.88 1.06 8.06
CA SER A 381 5.10 0.44 9.14
C SER A 381 5.72 -0.85 9.67
N VAL A 382 6.31 -1.64 8.78
CA VAL A 382 7.05 -2.88 9.10
C VAL A 382 8.32 -2.57 9.88
N GLU A 383 9.10 -1.57 9.47
CA GLU A 383 10.32 -1.16 10.18
C GLU A 383 10.01 -0.58 11.56
N MET A 384 8.94 0.22 11.67
CA MET A 384 8.45 0.74 12.95
C MET A 384 8.10 -0.40 13.91
N GLN A 385 7.37 -1.41 13.42
CA GLN A 385 7.01 -2.59 14.22
C GLN A 385 8.25 -3.39 14.62
N LEU A 386 9.18 -3.63 13.70
CA LEU A 386 10.43 -4.35 13.96
C LEU A 386 11.34 -3.62 14.95
N CYS A 387 11.42 -2.29 14.88
CA CYS A 387 12.15 -1.48 15.86
C CYS A 387 11.49 -1.56 17.23
N TYR A 388 10.16 -1.47 17.29
CA TYR A 388 9.43 -1.64 18.54
C TYR A 388 9.68 -3.03 19.14
N ASP A 389 9.57 -4.11 18.35
CA ASP A 389 9.80 -5.46 18.84
C ASP A 389 11.23 -5.67 19.37
N GLU A 390 12.23 -5.01 18.78
CA GLU A 390 13.61 -5.05 19.25
C GLU A 390 13.79 -4.29 20.57
N TYR A 391 13.09 -3.18 20.77
CA TYR A 391 13.27 -2.29 21.92
C TYR A 391 12.14 -2.36 22.96
N ARG A 392 11.15 -3.24 22.80
CA ARG A 392 9.94 -3.29 23.64
C ARG A 392 10.19 -3.60 25.12
N ASP A 393 11.31 -4.22 25.46
CA ASP A 393 11.63 -4.51 26.86
C ASP A 393 12.05 -3.23 27.61
N ASP A 394 12.41 -2.17 26.87
CA ASP A 394 12.71 -0.87 27.42
C ASP A 394 11.45 -0.10 27.82
N ALA A 395 11.38 0.33 29.08
CA ALA A 395 10.21 1.02 29.62
C ALA A 395 9.95 2.38 28.95
N GLU A 396 11.00 3.11 28.58
CA GLU A 396 10.87 4.42 27.93
C GLU A 396 10.28 4.25 26.52
N VAL A 397 10.74 3.25 25.77
CA VAL A 397 10.22 2.95 24.43
C VAL A 397 8.75 2.57 24.49
N ARG A 398 8.34 1.68 25.41
CA ARG A 398 6.91 1.33 25.58
C ARG A 398 6.08 2.56 25.91
N GLN A 399 6.52 3.37 26.85
CA GLN A 399 5.81 4.58 27.25
C GLN A 399 5.63 5.56 26.08
N ILE A 400 6.70 5.83 25.31
CA ILE A 400 6.65 6.77 24.20
C ILE A 400 5.84 6.20 23.02
N TRP A 401 5.97 4.90 22.73
CA TRP A 401 5.16 4.21 21.73
C TRP A 401 3.66 4.32 22.02
N GLU A 402 3.27 4.12 23.27
CA GLU A 402 1.89 4.27 23.71
C GLU A 402 1.39 5.72 23.62
N GLN A 403 2.26 6.69 23.90
CA GLN A 403 1.92 8.12 23.84
C GLN A 403 1.89 8.66 22.41
N SER A 404 2.64 8.06 21.49
CA SER A 404 2.73 8.53 20.10
C SER A 404 1.51 8.17 19.26
N GLY A 405 0.69 7.21 19.72
CA GLY A 405 -0.45 6.69 18.97
C GLY A 405 -0.08 5.77 17.80
N VAL A 406 1.22 5.52 17.58
CA VAL A 406 1.73 4.69 16.48
C VAL A 406 1.18 3.27 16.56
N GLY A 407 1.12 2.69 17.76
CA GLY A 407 0.56 1.35 17.93
C GLY A 407 -0.89 1.23 17.45
N SER A 408 -1.73 2.24 17.72
CA SER A 408 -3.11 2.27 17.23
C SER A 408 -3.18 2.39 15.71
N ASN A 409 -2.29 3.20 15.11
CA ASN A 409 -2.22 3.35 13.66
C ASN A 409 -1.77 2.06 12.96
N LEU A 410 -0.74 1.38 13.48
CA LEU A 410 -0.26 0.11 12.93
C LEU A 410 -1.30 -1.00 13.08
N MET A 411 -1.99 -1.06 14.22
CA MET A 411 -3.09 -2.00 14.43
C MET A 411 -4.22 -1.77 13.42
N MET A 412 -4.59 -0.52 13.18
CA MET A 412 -5.60 -0.14 12.19
C MET A 412 -5.16 -0.53 10.78
N GLN A 413 -3.91 -0.27 10.39
CA GLN A 413 -3.36 -0.68 9.10
C GLN A 413 -3.40 -2.21 8.94
N ALA A 414 -2.97 -2.97 9.95
CA ALA A 414 -3.01 -4.43 9.93
C ALA A 414 -4.44 -4.97 9.78
N MET A 415 -5.42 -4.32 10.39
CA MET A 415 -6.84 -4.71 10.28
C MET A 415 -7.41 -4.43 8.89
N MET A 416 -7.02 -3.33 8.24
CA MET A 416 -7.43 -3.02 6.87
C MET A 416 -6.88 -4.02 5.85
N VAL A 417 -5.65 -4.51 6.07
CA VAL A 417 -5.00 -5.48 5.16
C VAL A 417 -5.48 -6.92 5.41
N GLY A 418 -6.42 -7.13 6.34
CA GLY A 418 -7.02 -8.46 6.57
C GLY A 418 -6.03 -9.52 7.09
N THR A 419 -4.89 -9.10 7.64
CA THR A 419 -3.85 -10.01 8.17
C THR A 419 -4.15 -10.53 9.57
N SER A 420 -5.22 -10.05 10.21
CA SER A 420 -5.59 -10.46 11.58
C SER A 420 -6.41 -11.75 11.63
N ARG A 421 -5.73 -12.89 11.35
CA ARG A 421 -6.12 -14.17 11.95
C ARG A 421 -4.90 -14.82 12.60
N SER A 422 -4.96 -14.91 13.93
CA SER A 422 -4.25 -15.89 14.78
C SER A 422 -2.72 -15.82 14.94
N SER A 423 -2.15 -14.68 15.36
CA SER A 423 -0.95 -14.73 16.21
C SER A 423 -1.34 -14.34 17.65
N SER A 424 -1.30 -15.32 18.55
CA SER A 424 -1.57 -15.20 19.98
C SER A 424 -0.51 -14.39 20.76
N SER A 425 0.33 -13.63 20.05
CA SER A 425 1.46 -12.88 20.59
C SER A 425 1.26 -11.37 20.52
N ALA A 426 0.10 -10.88 20.05
CA ALA A 426 -0.24 -9.48 20.29
C ALA A 426 -0.23 -9.31 21.82
N PRO A 427 0.67 -8.47 22.38
CA PRO A 427 0.71 -8.24 23.82
C PRO A 427 -0.71 -7.89 24.21
N ALA A 428 -1.28 -8.65 25.16
CA ALA A 428 -2.56 -8.30 25.75
C ALA A 428 -2.43 -6.82 26.08
N LEU A 429 -3.25 -5.98 25.45
CA LEU A 429 -3.37 -4.57 25.79
C LEU A 429 -3.72 -4.58 27.27
N GLU A 430 -2.69 -4.53 28.13
CA GLU A 430 -2.85 -4.56 29.58
C GLU A 430 -3.82 -3.44 29.88
N ASP A 431 -4.90 -3.78 30.59
CA ASP A 431 -6.10 -2.98 30.80
C ASP A 431 -5.77 -1.50 31.09
N LYS A 432 -5.51 -0.71 30.05
CA LYS A 432 -5.75 0.72 30.11
C LYS A 432 -7.20 0.78 30.49
N LYS A 433 -7.50 1.43 31.62
CA LYS A 433 -8.85 1.74 32.12
C LYS A 433 -9.60 2.66 31.15
N GLY A 434 -9.47 2.43 29.85
CA GLY A 434 -10.29 3.00 28.81
C GLY A 434 -11.72 2.53 29.01
N ARG A 435 -12.65 3.44 28.76
CA ARG A 435 -14.07 3.15 28.79
C ARG A 435 -14.36 2.04 27.79
N LYS A 436 -14.87 0.89 28.25
CA LYS A 436 -15.36 -0.17 27.37
C LYS A 436 -16.58 0.35 26.62
N LEU A 437 -16.39 0.77 25.38
CA LEU A 437 -17.44 1.26 24.50
C LEU A 437 -18.33 0.09 24.07
N LYS A 438 -19.65 0.28 24.13
CA LYS A 438 -20.61 -0.69 23.61
C LYS A 438 -20.77 -0.52 22.10
N SER A 439 -21.09 -1.61 21.39
CA SER A 439 -21.38 -1.53 19.96
C SER A 439 -22.47 -0.51 19.63
N SER A 440 -23.49 -0.37 20.48
CA SER A 440 -24.54 0.66 20.33
C SER A 440 -24.01 2.09 20.43
N GLU A 441 -23.04 2.36 21.32
CA GLU A 441 -22.40 3.67 21.43
C GLU A 441 -21.57 3.97 20.17
N VAL A 442 -20.88 2.97 19.61
CA VAL A 442 -20.14 3.11 18.35
C VAL A 442 -21.08 3.45 17.19
N VAL A 443 -22.28 2.83 17.13
CA VAL A 443 -23.30 3.20 16.12
C VAL A 443 -23.74 4.65 16.25
N GLU A 444 -24.04 5.11 17.46
CA GLU A 444 -24.47 6.51 17.70
C GLU A 444 -23.36 7.52 17.38
N MET A 445 -22.10 7.17 17.67
CA MET A 445 -20.95 7.99 17.31
C MET A 445 -20.76 8.05 15.78
N GLN A 446 -20.97 6.93 15.08
CA GLN A 446 -20.85 6.85 13.62
C GLN A 446 -21.97 7.64 12.91
N GLU A 447 -23.19 7.61 13.41
CA GLU A 447 -24.28 8.44 12.87
C GLU A 447 -24.00 9.93 13.10
N LEU A 448 -23.50 10.32 14.28
CA LEU A 448 -23.11 11.72 14.51
C LEU A 448 -21.98 12.17 13.58
N MET A 449 -20.99 11.31 13.35
CA MET A 449 -19.91 11.58 12.39
C MET A 449 -20.49 11.91 11.01
N VAL A 450 -21.46 11.12 10.52
CA VAL A 450 -22.13 11.34 9.24
C VAL A 450 -22.91 12.65 9.21
N ASP A 451 -23.66 12.96 10.27
CA ASP A 451 -24.43 14.20 10.37
C ASP A 451 -23.53 15.44 10.32
N GLU A 452 -22.39 15.39 11.03
CA GLU A 452 -21.42 16.49 11.03
C GLU A 452 -20.67 16.58 9.70
N LEU A 453 -20.24 15.45 9.12
CA LEU A 453 -19.65 15.41 7.77
C LEU A 453 -20.58 16.05 6.73
N LYS A 454 -21.87 15.72 6.75
CA LYS A 454 -22.85 16.30 5.85
C LYS A 454 -22.92 17.82 6.01
N ARG A 455 -23.04 18.30 7.26
CA ARG A 455 -23.12 19.73 7.58
C ARG A 455 -21.87 20.49 7.14
N THR A 456 -20.67 19.95 7.41
CA THR A 456 -19.41 20.58 7.02
C THR A 456 -19.22 20.55 5.51
N THR A 457 -19.62 19.48 4.82
CA THR A 457 -19.56 19.41 3.36
C THR A 457 -20.50 20.42 2.71
N GLU A 458 -21.74 20.58 3.18
CA GLU A 458 -22.67 21.61 2.67
C GLU A 458 -22.12 23.04 2.85
N ALA A 459 -21.48 23.30 3.99
CA ALA A 459 -20.80 24.57 4.24
C ALA A 459 -19.58 24.76 3.31
N ALA A 460 -18.82 23.70 3.05
CA ALA A 460 -17.70 23.72 2.10
C ALA A 460 -18.17 24.01 0.67
N VAL A 461 -19.24 23.34 0.20
CA VAL A 461 -19.88 23.61 -1.11
C VAL A 461 -20.21 25.10 -1.25
N THR A 462 -20.81 25.67 -0.21
CA THR A 462 -21.24 27.07 -0.23
C THR A 462 -20.04 28.01 -0.24
N ALA A 463 -18.99 27.71 0.54
CA ALA A 463 -17.76 28.48 0.59
C ALA A 463 -16.98 28.44 -0.74
N CYS A 464 -16.86 27.27 -1.39
CA CYS A 464 -16.23 27.16 -2.71
C CYS A 464 -16.97 28.02 -3.74
N LYS A 465 -18.31 27.91 -3.82
CA LYS A 465 -19.12 28.71 -4.75
C LYS A 465 -19.05 30.21 -4.53
N GLN A 466 -18.83 30.66 -3.28
CA GLN A 466 -18.68 32.07 -2.94
C GLN A 466 -17.27 32.62 -3.21
N GLY A 467 -16.28 31.74 -3.34
CA GLY A 467 -14.86 32.08 -3.47
C GLY A 467 -14.38 32.44 -4.88
N ALA A 468 -15.26 32.90 -5.77
CA ALA A 468 -14.91 33.22 -7.16
C ALA A 468 -13.64 34.11 -7.24
N GLY A 469 -12.55 33.56 -7.79
CA GLY A 469 -11.25 34.23 -7.95
C GLY A 469 -10.14 33.81 -6.97
N LYS A 470 -10.40 32.90 -6.03
CA LYS A 470 -9.34 32.25 -5.21
C LYS A 470 -8.81 30.98 -5.89
N PRO A 471 -7.59 30.52 -5.57
CA PRO A 471 -7.11 29.22 -6.06
C PRO A 471 -8.09 28.10 -5.64
N PRO A 472 -8.30 27.09 -6.50
CA PRO A 472 -9.18 25.98 -6.20
C PRO A 472 -8.67 25.23 -4.97
N TRP A 473 -9.58 24.75 -4.13
CA TRP A 473 -9.21 23.96 -2.96
C TRP A 473 -8.62 22.63 -3.40
N LYS A 474 -7.44 22.31 -2.88
CA LYS A 474 -6.85 20.96 -2.89
C LYS A 474 -7.81 19.96 -2.25
N ALA A 475 -8.20 18.93 -3.00
CA ALA A 475 -9.22 17.96 -2.62
C ALA A 475 -8.85 17.20 -1.34
N GLU A 476 -7.59 16.76 -1.25
CA GLU A 476 -7.02 16.06 -0.11
C GLU A 476 -7.12 16.88 1.18
N VAL A 477 -6.82 18.18 1.12
CA VAL A 477 -6.84 19.08 2.27
C VAL A 477 -8.28 19.32 2.71
N ALA A 478 -9.21 19.48 1.76
CA ALA A 478 -10.62 19.69 2.04
C ALA A 478 -11.26 18.46 2.71
N ILE A 479 -10.95 17.26 2.22
CA ILE A 479 -11.40 15.98 2.79
C ILE A 479 -10.90 15.84 4.23
N GLN A 480 -9.59 16.02 4.45
CA GLN A 480 -8.98 15.92 5.77
C GLN A 480 -9.57 16.94 6.76
N MET A 481 -9.78 18.18 6.33
CA MET A 481 -10.40 19.21 7.15
C MET A 481 -11.82 18.80 7.57
N VAL A 482 -12.66 18.39 6.62
CA VAL A 482 -14.04 17.98 6.87
C VAL A 482 -14.09 16.79 7.84
N GLN A 483 -13.23 15.79 7.66
CA GLN A 483 -13.10 14.65 8.58
C GLN A 483 -12.62 15.07 9.97
N ALA A 484 -11.64 15.97 10.06
CA ALA A 484 -11.11 16.48 11.32
C ALA A 484 -12.18 17.25 12.12
N LEU A 485 -12.98 18.08 11.45
CA LEU A 485 -14.10 18.80 12.07
C LEU A 485 -15.18 17.85 12.59
N ALA A 486 -15.57 16.85 11.79
CA ALA A 486 -16.55 15.86 12.21
C ALA A 486 -16.05 14.99 13.38
N SER A 487 -14.76 14.60 13.35
CA SER A 487 -14.12 13.86 14.44
C SER A 487 -14.09 14.66 15.74
N ALA A 488 -13.71 15.95 15.68
CA ALA A 488 -13.72 16.84 16.83
C ALA A 488 -15.13 17.02 17.42
N ALA A 489 -16.17 16.99 16.59
CA ALA A 489 -17.56 17.03 17.04
C ALA A 489 -17.96 15.78 17.84
N VAL A 490 -17.58 14.59 17.35
CA VAL A 490 -17.82 13.32 18.04
C VAL A 490 -17.08 13.30 19.38
N GLU A 491 -15.79 13.66 19.39
CA GLU A 491 -14.99 13.72 20.61
C GLU A 491 -15.57 14.70 21.63
N ARG A 492 -16.03 15.89 21.18
CA ARG A 492 -16.69 16.85 22.07
C ARG A 492 -17.97 16.29 22.71
N ARG A 493 -18.76 15.50 21.98
CA ARG A 493 -20.04 14.97 22.50
C ARG A 493 -19.86 13.75 23.40
N TYR A 494 -18.96 12.84 23.03
CA TYR A 494 -18.85 11.53 23.71
C TYR A 494 -17.62 11.42 24.64
N GLY A 495 -16.66 12.35 24.54
CA GLY A 495 -15.37 12.24 25.21
C GLY A 495 -14.52 11.09 24.67
N THR A 496 -14.81 10.62 23.46
CA THR A 496 -14.15 9.50 22.80
C THR A 496 -13.43 10.04 21.57
N SER A 497 -12.11 9.85 21.52
CA SER A 497 -11.31 10.22 20.35
C SER A 497 -11.65 9.36 19.13
N ALA A 498 -11.30 9.84 17.93
CA ALA A 498 -11.50 9.08 16.70
C ALA A 498 -10.80 7.71 16.76
N GLU A 499 -9.58 7.65 17.31
CA GLU A 499 -8.81 6.40 17.41
C GLU A 499 -9.46 5.40 18.39
N GLU A 500 -9.95 5.86 19.53
CA GLU A 500 -10.67 5.00 20.48
C GLU A 500 -11.96 4.45 19.87
N MET A 501 -12.69 5.30 19.14
CA MET A 501 -13.89 4.90 18.43
C MET A 501 -13.54 3.85 17.36
N THR A 502 -12.46 4.04 16.59
CA THR A 502 -12.00 3.08 15.57
C THR A 502 -11.60 1.74 16.18
N LEU A 503 -10.82 1.75 17.27
CA LEU A 503 -10.45 0.54 18.00
C LEU A 503 -11.69 -0.21 18.51
N ALA A 504 -12.68 0.51 19.04
CA ALA A 504 -13.95 -0.09 19.44
C ALA A 504 -14.74 -0.65 18.24
N GLY A 505 -14.69 0.03 17.09
CA GLY A 505 -15.23 -0.45 15.82
C GLY A 505 -14.68 -1.82 15.45
N PHE A 506 -13.36 -2.00 15.57
CA PHE A 506 -12.71 -3.28 15.32
C PHE A 506 -13.07 -4.36 16.35
N GLN A 507 -13.08 -4.01 17.64
CA GLN A 507 -13.47 -4.94 18.71
C GLN A 507 -14.90 -5.46 18.53
N HIS A 508 -15.80 -4.62 18.01
CA HIS A 508 -17.21 -4.95 17.78
C HIS A 508 -17.55 -5.26 16.32
N ALA A 509 -16.55 -5.49 15.45
CA ALA A 509 -16.73 -5.65 14.01
C ALA A 509 -17.85 -6.62 13.64
N ALA A 510 -17.87 -7.82 14.24
CA ALA A 510 -18.88 -8.85 13.96
C ALA A 510 -20.31 -8.44 14.36
N SER A 511 -20.45 -7.59 15.39
CA SER A 511 -21.74 -7.03 15.81
C SER A 511 -22.15 -5.85 14.92
N LEU A 512 -21.19 -4.99 14.58
CA LEU A 512 -21.43 -3.75 13.81
C LEU A 512 -21.77 -4.04 12.35
N GLN A 513 -21.12 -5.05 11.74
CA GLN A 513 -21.44 -5.50 10.38
C GLN A 513 -22.86 -6.04 10.23
N LYS A 514 -23.49 -6.52 11.32
CA LYS A 514 -24.89 -6.96 11.34
C LYS A 514 -25.87 -5.84 11.68
N ASN A 515 -25.37 -4.66 12.05
CA ASN A 515 -26.20 -3.53 12.44
C ASN A 515 -26.47 -2.63 11.22
N GLU A 516 -27.69 -2.67 10.70
CA GLU A 516 -28.07 -1.91 9.50
C GLU A 516 -27.84 -0.39 9.62
N ARG A 517 -28.03 0.18 10.82
CA ARG A 517 -27.80 1.63 11.04
C ARG A 517 -26.33 1.97 10.86
N PHE A 518 -25.44 1.17 11.42
CA PHE A 518 -24.00 1.37 11.29
C PHE A 518 -23.53 1.20 9.84
N VAL A 519 -24.00 0.15 9.15
CA VAL A 519 -23.67 -0.08 7.73
C VAL A 519 -24.13 1.10 6.87
N ARG A 520 -25.39 1.54 7.00
CA ARG A 520 -25.92 2.69 6.27
C ARG A 520 -25.16 3.98 6.58
N ALA A 521 -24.84 4.24 7.85
CA ALA A 521 -24.06 5.40 8.25
C ALA A 521 -22.65 5.36 7.60
N THR A 522 -22.03 4.20 7.56
CA THR A 522 -20.71 4.01 6.97
C THR A 522 -20.72 4.23 5.44
N GLU A 523 -21.70 3.67 4.73
CA GLU A 523 -21.92 3.93 3.30
C GLU A 523 -22.14 5.42 3.04
N LYS A 524 -22.94 6.08 3.89
CA LYS A 524 -23.22 7.51 3.74
C LYS A 524 -21.99 8.38 3.99
N GLN A 525 -21.14 8.04 4.95
CA GLN A 525 -19.86 8.71 5.17
C GLN A 525 -19.02 8.70 3.88
N GLN A 526 -18.90 7.55 3.21
CA GLN A 526 -18.12 7.44 1.98
C GLN A 526 -18.72 8.27 0.83
N GLU A 527 -20.04 8.23 0.65
CA GLU A 527 -20.73 9.06 -0.33
C GLU A 527 -20.44 10.56 -0.14
N ILE A 528 -20.45 11.02 1.12
CA ILE A 528 -20.15 12.42 1.47
C ILE A 528 -18.70 12.76 1.13
N LEU A 529 -17.72 11.91 1.49
CA LEU A 529 -16.30 12.18 1.22
C LEU A 529 -16.01 12.20 -0.30
N MET A 530 -16.61 11.30 -1.07
CA MET A 530 -16.54 11.33 -2.53
C MET A 530 -17.16 12.59 -3.13
N THR A 531 -18.18 13.14 -2.49
CA THR A 531 -18.79 14.42 -2.91
C THR A 531 -17.82 15.58 -2.67
N VAL A 532 -17.08 15.61 -1.56
CA VAL A 532 -16.05 16.62 -1.29
C VAL A 532 -14.98 16.60 -2.38
N ALA A 533 -14.46 15.42 -2.74
CA ALA A 533 -13.46 15.27 -3.79
C ALA A 533 -13.94 15.86 -5.13
N LYS A 534 -15.18 15.57 -5.53
CA LYS A 534 -15.76 16.07 -6.78
C LYS A 534 -15.93 17.59 -6.80
N LEU A 535 -16.21 18.21 -5.66
CA LEU A 535 -16.36 19.67 -5.57
C LEU A 535 -15.06 20.39 -5.91
N CYS A 536 -13.94 19.87 -5.42
CA CYS A 536 -12.62 20.43 -5.67
C CYS A 536 -12.16 20.30 -7.14
N ASN A 537 -12.72 19.35 -7.89
CA ASN A 537 -12.34 19.07 -9.27
C ASN A 537 -13.19 19.79 -10.34
N ASN A 538 -14.37 20.34 -9.97
CA ASN A 538 -15.36 20.84 -10.94
C ASN A 538 -15.20 22.32 -11.34
N GLU A 539 -14.13 23.01 -10.93
CA GLU A 539 -13.89 24.44 -11.27
C GLU A 539 -12.74 24.64 -12.28
N SER A 540 -12.37 23.61 -13.05
CA SER A 540 -11.37 23.71 -14.13
C SER A 540 -11.99 23.84 -15.51
#